data_AF-A0A5J4Q3A9-F1
#
_entry.id   AF-A0A5J4Q3A9-F1
#
_cell.length_a   1.000
_cell.length_b   1.000
_cell.length_c   1.000
_cell.angle_alpha   90.00
_cell.angle_beta   90.00
_cell.angle_gamma   90.00
#
_symmetry.space_group_name_H-M   'P 1'
#
loop_
_entity.id
_entity.type
_entity.pdbx_description
1 polymer ?
#
loop_
_entity_poly.entity_id
_entity_poly.type
_entity_poly.pdbx_seq_one_letter_code
_entity_poly.pdbx_strand_id
1 'polypeptide(L)'
;MYDTLLRLPLFQGICREDLTAIIEKVKLNFLKYEAGKQIVRSGERCDKLIFLLNGEITSSFSLKKDFAFVEYIQAPYPIEPYSLFGMDVY
;
A
#
# COMPACT_ATOMS: atom_id res chain seq x y z
N MET A 1 -3.48 -5.67 -14.09
CA MET A 1 -4.08 -4.79 -13.06
C MET A 1 -5.08 -5.55 -12.20
N TYR A 2 -6.19 -6.04 -12.76
CA TYR A 2 -7.16 -6.88 -12.02
C TYR A 2 -6.53 -8.13 -11.40
N ASP A 3 -5.71 -8.87 -12.16
CA ASP A 3 -5.01 -10.05 -11.63
C ASP A 3 -3.97 -9.68 -10.55
N THR A 4 -3.43 -8.45 -10.57
CA THR A 4 -2.51 -7.97 -9.55
C THR A 4 -3.26 -7.66 -8.26
N LEU A 5 -4.43 -7.02 -8.37
CA LEU A 5 -5.29 -6.72 -7.23
C LEU A 5 -5.81 -8.02 -6.58
N LEU A 6 -6.26 -9.00 -7.37
CA LEU A 6 -6.70 -10.31 -6.87
C LEU A 6 -5.62 -11.10 -6.10
N ARG A 7 -4.33 -10.81 -6.32
CA ARG A 7 -3.22 -11.43 -5.58
C ARG A 7 -3.01 -10.82 -4.20
N LEU A 8 -3.51 -9.62 -3.95
CA LEU A 8 -3.38 -8.98 -2.64
C LEU A 8 -4.25 -9.71 -1.62
N PRO A 9 -3.77 -9.92 -0.38
CA PRO A 9 -4.54 -10.57 0.68
C PRO A 9 -5.95 -10.00 0.87
N LEU A 10 -6.11 -8.69 0.65
CA LEU A 10 -7.38 -7.99 0.80
C LEU A 10 -8.50 -8.50 -0.13
N PHE A 11 -8.15 -9.01 -1.31
CA PHE A 11 -9.11 -9.44 -2.33
C PHE A 11 -9.16 -10.96 -2.51
N GLN A 12 -8.56 -11.72 -1.60
CA GLN A 12 -8.63 -13.18 -1.64
C GLN A 12 -10.06 -13.66 -1.35
N GLY A 13 -10.51 -14.66 -2.11
CA GLY A 13 -11.88 -15.20 -1.99
C GLY A 13 -12.96 -14.38 -2.72
N ILE A 14 -12.60 -13.28 -3.36
CA ILE A 14 -13.51 -12.47 -4.19
C ILE A 14 -13.38 -12.93 -5.65
N CYS A 15 -14.49 -13.18 -6.33
CA CYS A 15 -14.47 -13.52 -7.75
C CYS A 15 -14.22 -12.27 -8.63
N ARG A 16 -13.97 -12.47 -9.92
CA ARG A 16 -13.66 -11.36 -10.83
C ARG A 16 -14.84 -10.41 -11.00
N GLU A 17 -16.05 -10.95 -11.03
CA GLU A 17 -17.30 -10.20 -11.17
C GLU A 17 -17.50 -9.27 -9.97
N ASP A 18 -17.33 -9.79 -8.75
CA ASP A 18 -17.48 -9.01 -7.52
C ASP A 18 -16.39 -7.95 -7.39
N LEU A 19 -15.14 -8.28 -7.73
CA LEU A 19 -14.05 -7.29 -7.72
C LEU A 19 -14.35 -6.16 -8.72
N THR A 20 -14.86 -6.50 -9.91
CA THR A 20 -15.23 -5.50 -10.92
C THR A 20 -16.33 -4.58 -10.39
N ALA A 21 -17.37 -5.14 -9.77
CA ALA A 21 -18.45 -4.35 -9.17
C ALA A 21 -17.98 -3.44 -8.02
N ILE A 22 -16.97 -3.86 -7.24
CA ILE A 22 -16.35 -3.02 -6.21
C ILE A 22 -15.56 -1.89 -6.86
N ILE A 23 -14.70 -2.21 -7.82
CA ILE A 23 -13.83 -1.24 -8.52
C ILE A 23 -14.66 -0.17 -9.23
N GLU A 24 -15.81 -0.53 -9.80
CA GLU A 24 -16.74 0.42 -10.45
C GLU A 24 -17.35 1.43 -9.47
N LYS A 25 -17.45 1.08 -8.18
CA LYS A 25 -18.07 1.92 -7.14
C LYS A 25 -17.05 2.77 -6.37
N VAL A 26 -15.75 2.55 -6.57
CA VAL A 26 -14.69 3.27 -5.85
C VAL A 26 -13.80 4.05 -6.81
N LYS A 27 -13.31 5.20 -6.36
CA LYS A 27 -12.36 5.98 -7.14
C LYS A 27 -10.95 5.43 -6.99
N LEU A 28 -10.43 4.79 -8.04
CA LEU A 28 -9.04 4.35 -8.11
C LEU A 28 -8.16 5.45 -8.72
N ASN A 29 -7.08 5.80 -8.02
CA ASN A 29 -6.07 6.72 -8.52
C ASN A 29 -4.78 5.95 -8.82
N PHE A 30 -4.38 5.92 -10.09
CA PHE A 30 -3.13 5.28 -10.53
C PHE A 30 -2.02 6.33 -10.61
N LEU A 31 -0.97 6.14 -9.82
CA LEU A 31 0.19 7.01 -9.77
C LEU A 31 1.44 6.22 -10.13
N LYS A 32 2.31 6.83 -10.94
CA LYS A 32 3.62 6.30 -11.27
C LYS A 32 4.67 7.19 -10.63
N TYR A 33 5.64 6.57 -9.97
CA TYR A 33 6.78 7.24 -9.35
C TYR A 33 8.06 6.80 -10.04
N GLU A 34 8.96 7.75 -10.26
CA GLU A 34 10.32 7.45 -10.71
C GLU A 34 11.19 7.01 -9.51
N ALA A 35 12.27 6.29 -9.78
CA ALA A 35 13.18 5.81 -8.75
C ALA A 35 13.70 6.97 -7.85
N GLY A 36 13.76 6.72 -6.55
CA GLY A 36 14.18 7.72 -5.56
C GLY A 36 13.11 8.77 -5.21
N LYS A 37 11.91 8.72 -5.81
CA LYS A 37 10.78 9.56 -5.37
C LYS A 37 10.11 8.97 -4.13
N GLN A 38 9.81 9.84 -3.17
CA GLN A 38 9.06 9.48 -1.98
C GLN A 38 7.57 9.27 -2.34
N ILE A 39 7.03 8.11 -1.95
CA ILE A 39 5.63 7.73 -2.21
C ILE A 39 4.74 8.11 -1.03
N VAL A 40 5.20 7.84 0.20
CA VAL A 40 4.53 8.16 1.47
C VAL A 40 5.55 8.67 2.47
N ARG A 41 5.11 9.50 3.42
CA ARG A 41 5.94 10.01 4.51
C ARG A 41 5.35 9.64 5.87
N SER A 42 6.20 9.21 6.79
CA SER A 42 5.79 9.05 8.20
C SER A 42 5.31 10.39 8.78
N GLY A 43 4.21 10.34 9.54
CA GLY A 43 3.56 11.50 10.13
C GLY A 43 2.52 12.20 9.23
N GLU A 44 2.45 11.85 7.93
CA GLU A 44 1.35 12.30 7.09
C GLU A 44 0.08 11.51 7.37
N ARG A 45 -1.08 12.16 7.17
CA ARG A 45 -2.38 11.53 7.38
C ARG A 45 -2.56 10.38 6.39
N CYS A 46 -2.80 9.17 6.90
CA CYS A 46 -3.23 8.03 6.10
C CYS A 46 -4.76 8.08 5.93
N ASP A 47 -5.24 8.48 4.75
CA ASP A 47 -6.67 8.58 4.44
C ASP A 47 -7.11 7.73 3.25
N LYS A 48 -6.21 6.88 2.74
CA LYS A 48 -6.39 6.06 1.53
C LYS A 48 -5.75 4.70 1.70
N LEU A 49 -6.33 3.67 1.08
CA LEU A 49 -5.65 2.40 0.84
C LEU A 49 -4.69 2.54 -0.33
N ILE A 50 -3.42 2.25 -0.10
CA ILE A 50 -2.35 2.37 -1.09
C ILE A 50 -1.80 0.98 -1.40
N PHE A 51 -1.69 0.66 -2.69
CA PHE A 51 -1.17 -0.62 -3.15
C PHE A 51 0.01 -0.40 -4.10
N LEU A 52 1.12 -1.08 -3.83
CA LEU A 52 2.22 -1.21 -4.77
C LEU A 52 1.83 -2.25 -5.82
N LEU A 53 1.61 -1.81 -7.06
CA LEU A 53 1.16 -2.69 -8.15
C LEU A 53 2.32 -3.29 -8.96
N ASN A 54 3.43 -2.58 -9.07
CA ASN A 54 4.61 -3.00 -9.82
C ASN A 54 5.85 -2.27 -9.29
N GLY A 55 7.01 -2.92 -9.40
CA GLY A 55 8.29 -2.42 -8.93
C GLY A 55 8.64 -2.84 -7.50
N GLU A 56 9.68 -2.21 -7.00
CA GLU A 56 10.20 -2.40 -5.64
C GLU A 56 10.32 -1.02 -4.97
N ILE A 57 10.01 -0.97 -3.69
CA ILE A 57 10.14 0.23 -2.86
C ILE A 57 11.00 -0.08 -1.65
N THR A 58 11.50 0.98 -1.03
CA THR A 58 12.22 0.89 0.23
C THR A 58 11.40 1.56 1.32
N SER A 59 11.11 0.83 2.40
CA SER A 59 10.55 1.38 3.63
C SER A 59 11.68 1.69 4.60
N SER A 60 11.61 2.83 5.29
CA SER A 60 12.62 3.19 6.28
C SER A 60 12.01 3.75 7.56
N PHE A 61 12.54 3.33 8.70
CA PHE A 61 12.07 3.73 10.02
C PHE A 61 13.26 4.01 10.95
N SER A 62 13.19 5.08 11.73
CA SER A 62 14.24 5.47 12.69
C SER A 62 13.64 5.77 14.06
N LEU A 63 14.07 5.04 15.09
CA LEU A 63 13.52 5.18 16.44
C LEU A 63 14.15 6.33 17.23
N LYS A 64 15.44 6.66 17.00
CA LYS A 64 16.18 7.68 17.79
C LYS A 64 17.30 8.42 17.03
N LYS A 65 17.20 8.58 15.70
CA LYS A 65 18.23 9.19 14.81
C LYS A 65 19.60 8.48 14.72
N ASP A 66 19.91 7.58 15.65
CA ASP A 66 21.20 6.86 15.67
C ASP A 66 21.26 5.67 14.71
N PHE A 67 20.10 5.14 14.30
CA PHE A 67 19.98 4.05 13.34
C PHE A 67 18.67 4.13 12.55
N ALA A 68 18.69 3.58 11.34
CA ALA A 68 17.53 3.43 10.48
C ALA A 68 17.41 1.96 10.06
N PHE A 69 16.21 1.42 10.20
CA PHE A 69 15.83 0.17 9.54
C PHE A 69 15.43 0.48 8.11
N VAL A 70 15.83 -0.40 7.20
CA VAL A 70 15.57 -0.27 5.77
C VAL A 70 15.11 -1.63 5.27
N GLU A 71 13.89 -1.68 4.74
CA GLU A 71 13.28 -2.89 4.19
C GLU A 71 12.99 -2.72 2.70
N TYR A 72 13.30 -3.76 1.92
CA TYR A 72 12.99 -3.81 0.50
C TYR A 72 11.67 -4.57 0.30
N ILE A 73 10.71 -3.91 -0.34
CA ILE A 73 9.35 -4.41 -0.50
C ILE A 73 9.04 -4.51 -1.99
N GLN A 74 8.68 -5.70 -2.44
CA GLN A 74 8.33 -5.98 -3.83
C GLN A 74 6.82 -6.02 -4.05
N ALA A 75 6.38 -5.62 -5.24
CA ALA A 75 4.99 -5.74 -5.65
C ALA A 75 4.54 -7.22 -5.80
N PRO A 76 3.25 -7.54 -5.56
CA PRO A 76 2.20 -6.64 -5.09
C PRO A 76 2.16 -6.54 -3.56
N TYR A 77 2.02 -5.34 -3.02
CA TYR A 77 2.05 -5.13 -1.56
C TYR A 77 1.08 -4.01 -1.09
N PRO A 78 0.26 -4.23 -0.05
CA PRO A 78 -0.53 -3.16 0.57
C PRO A 78 0.33 -2.33 1.53
N ILE A 79 0.45 -1.03 1.28
CA ILE A 79 1.26 -0.13 2.11
C ILE A 79 0.45 0.33 3.31
N GLU A 80 0.91 -0.01 4.52
CA GLU A 80 0.36 0.47 5.79
C GLU A 80 -1.19 0.40 5.92
N PRO A 81 -1.84 -0.73 5.58
CA PRO A 81 -3.31 -0.82 5.59
C PRO A 81 -3.92 -0.62 6.99
N TYR A 82 -3.18 -0.99 8.04
CA TYR A 82 -3.61 -0.82 9.43
C TYR A 82 -3.62 0.63 9.89
N SER A 83 -2.80 1.49 9.27
CA SER A 83 -2.71 2.91 9.58
C SER A 83 -3.91 3.73 9.09
N LEU A 84 -4.82 3.11 8.31
CA LEU A 84 -6.08 3.74 7.87
C LEU A 84 -7.09 3.90 9.03
N PHE A 85 -6.95 3.06 10.05
CA PHE A 85 -7.82 3.04 11.21
C PHE A 85 -7.04 3.39 12.48
N GLY A 86 -7.74 3.68 13.56
CA GLY A 86 -7.11 3.86 14.86
C GLY A 86 -6.48 2.55 15.31
N MET A 87 -5.16 2.47 15.32
CA MET A 87 -4.43 1.43 16.04
C MET A 87 -4.51 1.78 17.52
N ASP A 88 -5.39 1.12 18.27
CA ASP A 88 -5.29 1.08 19.73
C ASP A 88 -4.05 0.26 20.08
N VAL A 89 -2.91 0.94 20.18
CA VAL A 89 -1.68 0.35 20.71
C VAL A 89 -1.82 0.38 22.23
N TYR A 90 -2.36 -0.71 22.80
CA TYR A 90 -2.36 -0.96 24.24
C TYR A 90 -0.93 -1.15 24.78
#